data_AF-A0A4Y3R529-F1
#
_entry.id   AF-A0A4Y3R529-F1
#
_cell.length_a   1.000
_cell.length_b   1.000
_cell.length_c   1.000
_cell.angle_alpha   90.00
_cell.angle_beta   90.00
_cell.angle_gamma   90.00
#
_symmetry.space_group_name_H-M   'P 1'
#
loop_
_entity.id
_entity.type
_entity.pdbx_description
1 polymer ?
#
loop_
_entity_poly.entity_id
_entity_poly.type
_entity_poly.pdbx_seq_one_letter_code
_entity_poly.pdbx_strand_id
1 'polypeptide(L)'
;MGRDLARWDGQGWTVLPAVPGIRLVVTDLLPFAPDDVWAVGGAFGVGGPPGKPPGVVLARFDGSAWSHVSGDGLPFSVGALQAVCAVGTGRGPGTGAALAAGWDFWDDSTAPYLRWDGAAWSGERGEANGEDVTVRDVCGVPGTGGAWSVGHTRNTGPEQTRFRIERYG
;
A
#
# COMPACT_ATOMS: atom_id res chain seq x y z
N MET A 1 13.84 -9.94 17.20
CA MET A 1 13.12 -10.22 15.93
C MET A 1 11.73 -9.63 16.06
N GLY A 2 11.34 -8.76 15.13
CA GLY A 2 10.05 -8.07 15.16
C GLY A 2 8.88 -9.04 15.06
N ARG A 3 7.79 -8.71 15.74
CA ARG A 3 6.49 -9.38 15.61
C ARG A 3 5.56 -8.34 15.04
N ASP A 4 5.65 -8.13 13.73
CA ASP A 4 5.09 -6.94 13.10
C ASP A 4 3.59 -7.10 12.78
N LEU A 5 3.10 -8.35 12.75
CA LEU A 5 1.74 -8.69 12.38
C LEU A 5 1.19 -9.86 13.22
N ALA A 6 -0.12 -9.81 13.51
CA ALA A 6 -0.84 -10.86 14.21
C ALA A 6 -2.25 -11.05 13.63
N ARG A 7 -2.78 -12.26 13.77
CA ARG A 7 -4.10 -12.66 13.30
C ARG A 7 -4.97 -13.09 14.48
N TRP A 8 -6.21 -12.59 14.52
CA TRP A 8 -7.24 -13.07 15.42
C TRP A 8 -8.10 -14.14 14.74
N ASP A 9 -8.32 -15.27 15.40
CA ASP A 9 -9.11 -16.40 14.87
C ASP A 9 -10.47 -16.59 15.57
N GLY A 10 -10.87 -15.63 16.41
CA GLY A 10 -12.07 -15.75 17.23
C GLY A 10 -11.81 -16.28 18.64
N GLN A 11 -10.62 -16.84 18.90
CA GLN A 11 -10.24 -17.40 20.21
C GLN A 11 -8.96 -16.75 20.76
N GLY A 12 -8.02 -16.39 19.89
CA GLY A 12 -6.74 -15.84 20.29
C GLY A 12 -6.04 -15.06 19.18
N TRP A 13 -5.05 -14.27 19.60
CA TRP A 13 -4.10 -13.65 18.69
C TRP A 13 -2.94 -14.61 18.41
N THR A 14 -2.71 -14.91 17.14
CA THR A 14 -1.54 -15.67 16.66
C THR A 14 -0.61 -14.72 15.92
N VAL A 15 0.64 -14.65 16.37
CA VAL A 15 1.67 -13.84 15.71
C VAL A 15 2.07 -14.52 14.40
N LEU A 16 2.08 -13.76 13.31
CA LEU A 16 2.54 -14.23 12.01
C LEU A 16 4.06 -14.10 11.91
N PRO A 17 4.70 -14.81 10.96
CA PRO A 17 6.10 -14.57 10.62
C PRO A 17 6.37 -13.07 10.35
N ALA A 18 7.56 -12.60 10.72
CA ALA A 18 7.94 -11.22 10.48
C ALA A 18 8.03 -10.94 8.97
N VAL A 19 7.58 -9.76 8.55
CA VAL A 19 7.80 -9.30 7.18
C VAL A 19 9.30 -8.98 7.03
N PRO A 20 10.00 -9.53 6.04
CA PRO A 20 11.41 -9.23 5.84
C PRO A 20 11.62 -7.72 5.61
N GLY A 21 12.59 -7.11 6.28
CA GLY A 21 12.87 -5.69 6.07
C GLY A 21 13.77 -5.12 7.15
N ILE A 22 14.45 -4.02 6.82
CA ILE A 22 15.28 -3.27 7.76
C ILE A 22 14.57 -1.95 8.06
N ARG A 23 14.43 -1.63 9.36
CA ARG A 23 13.64 -0.48 9.84
C ARG A 23 12.27 -0.42 9.13
N LEU A 24 11.64 -1.58 9.07
CA LEU A 24 10.37 -1.77 8.40
C LEU A 24 9.29 -0.96 9.12
N VAL A 25 8.43 -0.32 8.33
CA VAL A 25 7.16 0.24 8.76
C VAL A 25 6.07 -0.42 7.94
N VAL A 26 5.22 -1.21 8.59
CA VAL A 26 3.97 -1.70 8.00
C VAL A 26 2.89 -0.68 8.34
N THR A 27 2.18 -0.20 7.32
CA THR A 27 1.16 0.85 7.49
C THR A 27 -0.24 0.29 7.39
N ASP A 28 -0.44 -0.78 6.62
CA ASP A 28 -1.74 -1.40 6.41
C ASP A 28 -1.63 -2.85 5.91
N LEU A 29 -2.73 -3.60 5.96
CA LEU A 29 -2.83 -4.97 5.49
C LEU A 29 -4.21 -5.27 4.87
N LEU A 30 -4.25 -6.19 3.91
CA LEU A 30 -5.45 -6.67 3.25
C LEU A 30 -5.48 -8.20 3.23
N PRO A 31 -6.34 -8.86 4.03
CA PRO A 31 -6.55 -10.30 3.93
C PRO A 31 -7.57 -10.63 2.82
N PHE A 32 -7.17 -11.44 1.85
CA PHE A 32 -8.08 -12.14 0.93
C PHE A 32 -8.49 -13.51 1.48
N ALA A 33 -7.64 -14.11 2.31
CA ALA A 33 -7.90 -15.36 3.00
C ALA A 33 -7.05 -15.46 4.28
N PRO A 34 -7.37 -16.41 5.19
CA PRO A 34 -6.51 -16.85 6.29
C PRO A 34 -5.00 -16.96 6.00
N ASP A 35 -4.67 -17.35 4.77
CA ASP A 35 -3.36 -17.71 4.23
C ASP A 35 -3.01 -16.91 2.97
N ASP A 36 -3.77 -15.86 2.67
CA ASP A 36 -3.51 -14.95 1.55
C ASP A 36 -3.70 -13.52 2.04
N VAL A 37 -2.62 -12.88 2.46
CA VAL A 37 -2.64 -11.54 3.05
C VAL A 37 -1.61 -10.66 2.40
N TRP A 38 -2.00 -9.46 2.01
CA TRP A 38 -1.07 -8.43 1.56
C TRP A 38 -0.75 -7.48 2.72
N ALA A 39 0.50 -7.08 2.84
CA ALA A 39 0.97 -6.04 3.75
C ALA A 39 1.70 -4.96 2.96
N VAL A 40 1.47 -3.71 3.34
CA VAL A 40 2.04 -2.55 2.66
C VAL A 40 2.79 -1.64 3.63
N GLY A 41 3.71 -0.85 3.10
CA GLY A 41 4.43 0.15 3.88
C GLY A 41 5.72 0.63 3.22
N GLY A 42 6.76 0.80 4.03
CA GLY A 42 8.09 1.17 3.56
C GLY A 42 9.21 0.62 4.45
N ALA A 43 10.40 0.43 3.87
CA ALA A 43 11.58 -0.06 4.58
C ALA A 43 12.83 0.74 4.21
N PHE A 44 13.76 0.89 5.16
CA PHE A 44 15.03 1.58 4.93
C PHE A 44 16.18 0.57 4.81
N GLY A 45 17.05 0.76 3.83
CA GLY A 45 18.26 -0.06 3.70
C GLY A 45 19.33 0.24 4.78
N VAL A 46 20.37 -0.59 4.80
CA VAL A 46 21.60 -0.29 5.57
C VAL A 46 22.40 0.77 4.82
N GLY A 47 22.75 1.85 5.52
CA GLY A 47 23.58 2.92 4.97
C GLY A 47 22.86 3.79 3.92
N GLY A 48 23.63 4.66 3.29
CA GLY A 48 23.14 5.71 2.39
C GLY A 48 23.26 7.11 2.99
N PRO A 49 23.07 8.16 2.17
CA PRO A 49 23.14 9.53 2.65
C PRO A 49 22.04 9.82 3.68
N PRO A 50 22.27 10.73 4.63
CA PRO A 50 21.21 11.27 5.47
C PRO A 50 20.03 11.73 4.62
N GLY A 51 18.80 11.36 5.01
CA GLY A 51 17.59 11.71 4.28
C GLY A 51 17.24 10.79 3.10
N LYS A 52 17.96 9.67 2.89
CA LYS A 52 17.55 8.67 1.90
C LYS A 52 16.10 8.22 2.14
N PRO A 53 15.20 8.33 1.14
CA PRO A 53 13.82 7.87 1.27
C PRO A 53 13.74 6.34 1.45
N PRO A 54 12.66 5.83 2.09
CA PRO A 54 12.38 4.41 2.15
C PRO A 54 12.13 3.82 0.76
N GLY A 55 12.33 2.50 0.65
CA GLY A 55 11.79 1.70 -0.45
C GLY A 55 10.37 1.25 -0.14
N VAL A 56 9.53 1.17 -1.16
CA VAL A 56 8.16 0.65 -1.07
C VAL A 56 8.19 -0.79 -0.56
N VAL A 57 7.29 -1.11 0.37
CA VAL A 57 7.04 -2.49 0.80
C VAL A 57 5.65 -2.89 0.33
N LEU A 58 5.62 -3.97 -0.45
CA LEU A 58 4.43 -4.72 -0.82
C LEU A 58 4.77 -6.20 -0.66
N ALA A 59 4.18 -6.86 0.33
CA ALA A 59 4.51 -8.25 0.66
C ALA A 59 3.24 -9.09 0.73
N ARG A 60 3.32 -10.33 0.24
CA ARG A 60 2.25 -11.33 0.32
C ARG A 60 2.63 -12.40 1.33
N PHE A 61 1.69 -12.78 2.19
CA PHE A 61 1.74 -13.95 3.02
C PHE A 61 0.99 -15.10 2.33
N ASP A 62 1.64 -16.26 2.23
CA ASP A 62 1.10 -17.46 1.56
C ASP A 62 0.60 -18.54 2.55
N GLY A 63 0.40 -18.17 3.82
CA GLY A 63 0.08 -19.10 4.90
C GLY A 63 1.30 -19.60 5.66
N SER A 64 2.51 -19.45 5.11
CA SER A 64 3.76 -19.92 5.71
C SER A 64 4.82 -18.83 5.85
N ALA A 65 4.97 -17.96 4.85
CA ALA A 65 6.02 -16.95 4.79
C ALA A 65 5.56 -15.70 4.05
N TRP A 66 6.29 -14.60 4.27
CA TRP A 66 6.12 -13.36 3.52
C TRP A 66 7.10 -13.30 2.36
N SER A 67 6.61 -12.97 1.17
CA SER A 67 7.41 -12.68 -0.02
C SER A 67 7.16 -11.25 -0.51
N HIS A 68 8.23 -10.50 -0.79
CA HIS A 68 8.14 -9.16 -1.37
C HIS A 68 7.82 -9.24 -2.86
N VAL A 69 6.93 -8.36 -3.33
CA VAL A 69 6.84 -8.00 -4.75
C VAL A 69 7.97 -7.01 -5.04
N SER A 70 8.66 -7.17 -6.16
CA SER A 70 9.79 -6.32 -6.54
C SER A 70 10.00 -6.33 -8.06
N GLY A 71 10.91 -5.50 -8.56
CA GLY A 71 11.20 -5.39 -9.99
C GLY A 71 9.97 -4.89 -10.77
N ASP A 72 9.69 -5.53 -11.91
CA ASP A 72 8.58 -5.16 -12.80
C ASP A 72 7.19 -5.27 -12.15
N GLY A 73 7.08 -5.99 -11.01
CA GLY A 73 5.84 -6.06 -10.22
C GLY A 73 5.60 -4.85 -9.31
N LEU A 74 6.59 -3.95 -9.16
CA LEU A 74 6.48 -2.70 -8.41
C LEU A 74 6.79 -1.51 -9.35
N PRO A 75 5.77 -0.89 -9.95
CA PRO A 75 5.92 0.18 -10.94
C PRO A 75 6.55 1.46 -10.38
N PHE A 76 6.58 1.61 -9.05
CA PHE A 76 7.44 2.54 -8.34
C PHE A 76 8.00 1.87 -7.09
N SER A 77 9.25 2.17 -6.75
CA SER A 77 10.01 1.45 -5.71
C SER A 77 10.61 2.35 -4.63
N VAL A 78 10.63 3.66 -4.82
CA VAL A 78 11.15 4.63 -3.85
C VAL A 78 9.99 5.47 -3.33
N GLY A 79 9.70 5.36 -2.04
CA GLY A 79 8.49 5.89 -1.44
C GLY A 79 7.93 4.97 -0.38
N ALA A 80 6.64 5.09 -0.09
CA ALA A 80 5.95 4.13 0.75
C ALA A 80 4.48 4.03 0.34
N LEU A 81 3.95 2.82 0.43
CA LEU A 81 2.51 2.62 0.46
C LEU A 81 2.00 2.98 1.86
N GLN A 82 0.78 3.48 1.93
CA GLN A 82 0.13 3.91 3.18
C GLN A 82 -1.12 3.08 3.47
N ALA A 83 -1.89 2.74 2.44
CA ALA A 83 -3.14 2.00 2.59
C ALA A 83 -3.35 1.01 1.46
N VAL A 84 -4.14 -0.03 1.73
CA VAL A 84 -4.56 -1.06 0.79
C VAL A 84 -5.98 -1.51 1.09
N CYS A 85 -6.83 -1.56 0.07
CA CYS A 85 -8.21 -2.01 0.22
C CYS A 85 -8.62 -2.96 -0.90
N ALA A 86 -9.58 -3.85 -0.60
CA ALA A 86 -10.24 -4.62 -1.64
C ALA A 86 -11.19 -3.72 -2.44
N VAL A 87 -11.21 -3.92 -3.75
CA VAL A 87 -12.17 -3.31 -4.68
C VAL A 87 -12.93 -4.41 -5.42
N GLY A 88 -14.22 -4.16 -5.69
CA GLY A 88 -15.08 -5.12 -6.42
C GLY A 88 -15.71 -6.20 -5.54
N THR A 89 -16.19 -7.26 -6.19
CA THR A 89 -17.04 -8.29 -5.59
C THR A 89 -16.29 -9.56 -5.18
N GLY A 90 -15.05 -9.74 -5.64
CA GLY A 90 -14.19 -10.84 -5.26
C GLY A 90 -13.40 -10.51 -3.99
N ARG A 91 -13.60 -11.29 -2.92
CA ARG A 91 -12.78 -11.25 -1.70
C ARG A 91 -12.22 -12.63 -1.36
N GLY A 92 -12.15 -13.53 -2.33
CA GLY A 92 -11.58 -14.85 -2.14
C GLY A 92 -10.09 -14.87 -2.50
N PRO A 93 -9.33 -15.88 -2.04
CA PRO A 93 -7.94 -16.05 -2.43
C PRO A 93 -7.82 -16.16 -3.95
N GLY A 94 -6.90 -15.37 -4.53
CA GLY A 94 -6.72 -15.26 -5.99
C GLY A 94 -7.93 -14.73 -6.79
N THR A 95 -9.02 -14.35 -6.12
CA THR A 95 -10.28 -13.92 -6.72
C THR A 95 -10.73 -12.64 -6.03
N GLY A 96 -10.00 -11.57 -6.30
CA GLY A 96 -10.29 -10.24 -5.78
C GLY A 96 -9.42 -9.21 -6.46
N ALA A 97 -9.92 -7.98 -6.50
CA ALA A 97 -9.13 -6.83 -6.93
C ALA A 97 -8.80 -5.99 -5.69
N ALA A 98 -7.68 -5.29 -5.75
CA ALA A 98 -7.27 -4.39 -4.67
C ALA A 98 -6.66 -3.12 -5.24
N LEU A 99 -6.73 -2.08 -4.42
CA LEU A 99 -6.09 -0.81 -4.66
C LEU A 99 -5.20 -0.52 -3.46
N ALA A 100 -3.93 -0.22 -3.72
CA ALA A 100 -3.01 0.32 -2.73
C ALA A 100 -2.55 1.70 -3.16
N ALA A 101 -2.25 2.56 -2.19
CA ALA A 101 -1.84 3.93 -2.47
C ALA A 101 -0.83 4.43 -1.45
N GLY A 102 -0.13 5.51 -1.78
CA GLY A 102 0.77 6.16 -0.85
C GLY A 102 1.45 7.36 -1.48
N TRP A 103 2.79 7.34 -1.52
CA TRP A 103 3.58 8.37 -2.15
C TRP A 103 4.79 7.77 -2.87
N ASP A 104 5.14 8.38 -3.99
CA ASP A 104 6.32 8.09 -4.79
C ASP A 104 7.28 9.26 -4.64
N PHE A 105 8.56 8.97 -4.40
CA PHE A 105 9.59 9.99 -4.22
C PHE A 105 9.95 10.70 -5.53
N TRP A 106 9.85 9.99 -6.66
CA TRP A 106 10.27 10.52 -7.96
C TRP A 106 9.17 11.25 -8.71
N ASP A 107 7.92 10.95 -8.39
CA ASP A 107 6.74 11.58 -8.98
C ASP A 107 5.60 11.65 -7.97
N ASP A 108 5.49 12.78 -7.27
CA ASP A 108 4.37 13.14 -6.42
C ASP A 108 3.38 14.09 -7.10
N SER A 109 3.54 14.42 -8.39
CA SER A 109 2.65 15.34 -9.12
C SER A 109 1.22 14.79 -9.31
N THR A 110 1.06 13.48 -9.13
CA THR A 110 -0.21 12.74 -9.20
C THR A 110 -0.23 11.64 -8.16
N ALA A 111 -1.44 11.30 -7.69
CA ALA A 111 -1.61 10.28 -6.66
C ALA A 111 -1.13 8.91 -7.20
N PRO A 112 -0.14 8.27 -6.55
CA PRO A 112 0.33 6.95 -6.97
C PRO A 112 -0.58 5.86 -6.43
N TYR A 113 -1.00 4.98 -7.33
CA TYR A 113 -1.80 3.81 -7.01
C TYR A 113 -1.16 2.55 -7.57
N LEU A 114 -1.35 1.43 -6.86
CA LEU A 114 -1.13 0.09 -7.35
C LEU A 114 -2.47 -0.63 -7.40
N ARG A 115 -2.79 -1.23 -8.54
CA ARG A 115 -3.99 -2.02 -8.73
C ARG A 115 -3.67 -3.48 -8.93
N TRP A 116 -4.28 -4.32 -8.12
CA TRP A 116 -4.29 -5.77 -8.26
C TRP A 116 -5.51 -6.20 -9.08
N ASP A 117 -5.29 -6.97 -10.12
CA ASP A 117 -6.35 -7.47 -11.01
C ASP A 117 -6.76 -8.93 -10.76
N GLY A 118 -6.18 -9.57 -9.74
CA GLY A 118 -6.34 -11.00 -9.46
C GLY A 118 -5.09 -11.82 -9.80
N ALA A 119 -4.18 -11.29 -10.62
CA ALA A 119 -2.98 -11.99 -11.07
C ALA A 119 -1.69 -11.17 -10.89
N ALA A 120 -1.74 -9.86 -11.15
CA ALA A 120 -0.57 -8.99 -11.06
C ALA A 120 -0.93 -7.61 -10.48
N TRP A 121 0.07 -6.97 -9.88
CA TRP A 121 0.01 -5.55 -9.53
C TRP A 121 0.44 -4.72 -10.73
N SER A 122 -0.28 -3.65 -11.00
CA SER A 122 0.02 -2.65 -12.02
C SER A 122 -0.08 -1.25 -11.45
N GLY A 123 0.68 -0.32 -12.02
CA GLY A 123 0.71 1.07 -11.54
C GLY A 123 -0.31 1.92 -12.28
N GLU A 124 -0.95 2.81 -11.56
CA GLU A 124 -1.83 3.83 -12.12
C GLU A 124 -1.64 5.16 -11.37
N ARG A 125 -2.08 6.25 -12.00
CA ARG A 125 -1.95 7.62 -11.48
C ARG A 125 -3.32 8.28 -11.41
N GLY A 126 -3.54 9.05 -10.34
CA GLY A 126 -4.67 9.96 -10.22
C GLY A 126 -4.58 11.15 -11.17
N GLU A 127 -5.57 12.04 -11.10
CA GLU A 127 -5.61 13.22 -11.97
C GLU A 127 -4.51 14.24 -11.61
N ALA A 128 -3.84 14.78 -12.63
CA ALA A 128 -2.90 15.87 -12.44
C ALA A 128 -3.65 17.20 -12.25
N ASN A 129 -3.41 17.87 -11.12
CA ASN A 129 -4.00 19.17 -10.81
C ASN A 129 -2.94 20.24 -10.47
N GLY A 130 -1.65 19.93 -10.68
CA GLY A 130 -0.54 20.85 -10.43
C GLY A 130 -0.10 20.95 -8.97
N GLU A 131 -0.56 20.06 -8.09
CA GLU A 131 -0.14 19.99 -6.70
C GLU A 131 0.45 18.62 -6.37
N ASP A 132 1.62 18.60 -5.73
CA ASP A 132 2.21 17.37 -5.22
C ASP A 132 1.26 16.72 -4.20
N VAL A 133 1.14 15.40 -4.20
CA VAL A 133 0.17 14.67 -3.38
C VAL A 133 0.81 13.48 -2.68
N THR A 134 0.38 13.27 -1.44
CA THR A 134 0.49 11.97 -0.77
C THR A 134 -0.90 11.44 -0.48
N VAL A 135 -1.14 10.18 -0.84
CA VAL A 135 -2.34 9.45 -0.43
C VAL A 135 -2.10 8.89 0.96
N ARG A 136 -3.09 8.99 1.83
CA ARG A 136 -3.06 8.54 3.22
C ARG A 136 -3.94 7.32 3.44
N ASP A 137 -5.06 7.24 2.75
CA ASP A 137 -6.01 6.14 2.88
C ASP A 137 -6.76 5.87 1.57
N VAL A 138 -7.19 4.63 1.39
CA VAL A 138 -8.07 4.18 0.30
C VAL A 138 -9.17 3.27 0.84
N CYS A 139 -10.39 3.48 0.35
CA CYS A 139 -11.56 2.73 0.78
C CYS A 139 -12.37 2.28 -0.44
N GLY A 140 -12.38 0.97 -0.67
CA GLY A 140 -13.21 0.36 -1.71
C GLY A 140 -14.69 0.50 -1.42
N VAL A 141 -15.47 0.88 -2.44
CA VAL A 141 -16.92 0.95 -2.37
C VAL A 141 -17.48 -0.48 -2.57
N PRO A 142 -18.15 -1.06 -1.57
CA PRO A 142 -18.62 -2.44 -1.65
C PRO A 142 -19.54 -2.68 -2.84
N GLY A 143 -19.24 -3.71 -3.64
CA GLY A 143 -20.09 -4.17 -4.73
C GLY A 143 -20.01 -3.36 -6.04
N THR A 144 -19.21 -2.29 -6.12
CA THR A 144 -19.17 -1.42 -7.31
C THR A 144 -17.88 -1.52 -8.12
N GLY A 145 -16.80 -2.05 -7.52
CA GLY A 145 -15.47 -1.99 -8.15
C GLY A 145 -14.76 -0.64 -8.01
N GLY A 146 -15.46 0.39 -7.53
CA GLY A 146 -14.89 1.72 -7.29
C GLY A 146 -14.24 1.86 -5.90
N ALA A 147 -13.53 2.96 -5.69
CA ALA A 147 -12.92 3.32 -4.43
C ALA A 147 -12.89 4.84 -4.22
N TRP A 148 -12.73 5.24 -2.96
CA TRP A 148 -12.35 6.60 -2.58
C TRP A 148 -10.92 6.60 -2.08
N SER A 149 -10.16 7.64 -2.40
CA SER A 149 -8.87 7.90 -1.78
C SER A 149 -8.92 9.24 -1.05
N VAL A 150 -8.15 9.34 0.04
CA VAL A 150 -7.92 10.59 0.73
C VAL A 150 -6.45 10.82 0.94
N GLY A 151 -6.04 12.07 0.87
CA GLY A 151 -4.67 12.49 0.96
C GLY A 151 -4.54 13.96 1.28
N HIS A 152 -3.35 14.47 1.11
CA HIS A 152 -3.10 15.91 1.21
C HIS A 152 -1.99 16.32 0.26
N THR A 153 -1.91 17.61 0.00
CA THR A 153 -0.79 18.18 -0.74
C THR A 153 0.53 17.94 -0.01
N ARG A 154 1.60 17.73 -0.77
CA ARG A 154 2.97 17.52 -0.28
C ARG A 154 3.84 18.71 -0.69
N ASN A 155 4.98 18.88 0.00
CA ASN A 155 5.97 19.92 -0.30
C ASN A 155 5.44 21.37 -0.28
N THR A 156 4.28 21.61 0.35
CA THR A 156 3.68 22.93 0.51
C THR A 156 3.81 23.44 1.96
N GLY A 157 3.76 24.77 2.14
CA GLY A 157 3.76 25.38 3.46
C GLY A 157 2.48 25.06 4.25
N PRO A 158 2.47 25.17 5.59
CA PRO A 158 1.31 24.84 6.42
C PRO A 158 0.01 25.52 5.99
N GLU A 159 0.09 26.78 5.56
CA GLU A 159 -1.05 27.57 5.06
C GLU A 159 -1.54 27.14 3.66
N GLN A 160 -0.74 26.36 2.93
CA GLN A 160 -1.03 25.84 1.60
C GLN A 160 -1.43 24.35 1.61
N THR A 161 -1.29 23.65 2.74
CA THR A 161 -1.74 22.25 2.86
C THR A 161 -3.25 22.14 2.63
N ARG A 162 -3.68 21.26 1.73
CA ARG A 162 -5.10 20.98 1.46
C ARG A 162 -5.41 19.50 1.57
N PHE A 163 -6.61 19.17 2.05
CA PHE A 163 -7.16 17.82 1.91
C PHE A 163 -7.44 17.53 0.45
N ARG A 164 -7.17 16.30 0.04
CA ARG A 164 -7.50 15.80 -1.28
C ARG A 164 -8.38 14.56 -1.16
N ILE A 165 -9.45 14.52 -1.96
CA ILE A 165 -10.35 13.38 -2.07
C ILE A 165 -10.47 13.07 -3.55
N GLU A 166 -10.19 11.83 -3.94
CA GLU A 166 -10.38 11.37 -5.32
C GLU A 166 -11.34 10.18 -5.35
N ARG A 167 -12.07 10.08 -6.46
CA ARG A 167 -12.91 8.93 -6.76
C ARG A 167 -12.27 8.11 -7.87
N TYR A 168 -12.15 6.81 -7.62
CA TYR A 168 -11.78 5.82 -8.62
C TYR A 168 -13.03 5.10 -9.12
N GLY A 169 -13.30 5.16 -10.43
CA GLY A 169 -14.46 4.49 -11.06
C GLY A 169 -15.76 5.28 -11.03
#